data_AF-A0A532U865-F1
#
_entry.id   AF-A0A532U865-F1
#
_cell.length_a   1.000
_cell.length_b   1.000
_cell.length_c   1.000
_cell.angle_alpha   90.00
_cell.angle_beta   90.00
_cell.angle_gamma   90.00
#
_symmetry.space_group_name_H-M   'P 1'
#
loop_
_entity.id
_entity.type
_entity.pdbx_description
1 polymer ?
#
loop_
_entity_poly.entity_id
_entity_poly.type
_entity_poly.pdbx_seq_one_letter_code
_entity_poly.pdbx_strand_id
1 'polypeptide(L)'
;MKSKQLGKISSKAKTEILKASVFNASSHKTERSAVAVLMHWMRGIIEKKNIDLGLPDIDTTAADRKMPDLVIYESRSSHNILCVIEAKQPFFDVFNEKELKEPARDKAIKRKAPYFALTNFKRLIWFNTKKVISMLPEEQQIIDKYTLSEIEDLDYIEQTRYSEPIKRELEKFLTKLYSVYSGKEPEPRLAIDEFLIFRLQEKIRVLSTYYKRIIDDQCHKDHSFRKKLRSWFKDQGWSFAWQPQDFDKAARQTAYLLVNKILFYNLLQAKRPQELPILEISDSIIKGEFLKNNLQLYFNEVLKIDYETIYTTDFIDTIAFPDDKEVVKEVRELVNILKRYDFSKIGYDVIGRIFERLIPQVERHNLGQYFTNPDIVDLILRFCLKHEEDKVFDPACGAGTFLVRAYQHKKLMNQRLSHQQNLNTLWGCDIAKFPA
;
A
#
# COMPACT_ATOMS: atom_id res chain seq x y z
N MET A 1 -44.10 18.57 -71.81
CA MET A 1 -44.53 18.84 -70.42
C MET A 1 -43.38 18.53 -69.47
N LYS A 2 -42.99 19.54 -68.69
CA LYS A 2 -42.15 19.64 -67.48
C LYS A 2 -41.15 18.54 -67.06
N SER A 3 -40.04 19.08 -66.57
CA SER A 3 -38.75 18.55 -66.11
C SER A 3 -38.72 18.00 -64.67
N LYS A 4 -37.50 17.53 -64.29
CA LYS A 4 -36.89 17.41 -62.93
C LYS A 4 -37.15 16.10 -62.16
N GLN A 5 -36.23 15.53 -61.35
CA GLN A 5 -34.78 15.67 -61.09
C GLN A 5 -34.40 14.53 -60.12
N LEU A 6 -33.10 14.21 -60.05
CA LEU A 6 -32.48 13.23 -59.16
C LEU A 6 -32.64 13.53 -57.65
N GLY A 7 -32.59 12.47 -56.82
CA GLY A 7 -32.54 12.58 -55.35
C GLY A 7 -32.05 11.32 -54.62
N LYS A 8 -30.73 11.14 -54.59
CA LYS A 8 -29.82 10.47 -53.63
C LYS A 8 -30.29 9.36 -52.68
N ILE A 9 -29.48 8.30 -52.73
CA ILE A 9 -29.24 7.22 -51.76
C ILE A 9 -28.77 7.77 -50.40
N SER A 10 -29.28 7.20 -49.31
CA SER A 10 -28.69 7.29 -47.95
C SER A 10 -29.01 5.99 -47.19
N SER A 11 -27.98 5.17 -47.00
CA SER A 11 -27.98 3.92 -46.23
C SER A 11 -28.18 4.17 -44.73
N LYS A 12 -29.30 3.71 -44.17
CA LYS A 12 -29.45 3.55 -42.71
C LYS A 12 -29.02 2.13 -42.33
N ALA A 13 -27.91 2.05 -41.59
CA ALA A 13 -27.46 0.86 -40.89
C ALA A 13 -28.53 0.41 -39.88
N LYS A 14 -28.93 -0.86 -39.95
CA LYS A 14 -29.75 -1.51 -38.93
C LYS A 14 -28.84 -1.89 -37.75
N THR A 15 -29.06 -1.23 -36.62
CA THR A 15 -28.53 -1.61 -35.32
C THR A 15 -29.26 -2.88 -34.87
N GLU A 16 -28.57 -4.02 -34.83
CA GLU A 16 -29.06 -5.22 -34.16
C GLU A 16 -29.01 -4.99 -32.65
N ILE A 17 -30.19 -4.82 -32.07
CA ILE A 17 -30.41 -4.83 -30.62
C ILE A 17 -30.30 -6.29 -30.18
N LEU A 18 -29.14 -6.64 -29.61
CA LEU A 18 -28.96 -7.87 -28.83
C LEU A 18 -29.95 -7.85 -27.67
N LYS A 19 -30.98 -8.69 -27.77
CA LYS A 19 -31.92 -8.99 -26.68
C LYS A 19 -31.11 -9.50 -25.48
N ALA A 20 -31.12 -8.72 -24.40
CA ALA A 20 -30.59 -9.13 -23.12
C ALA A 20 -31.29 -10.40 -22.64
N SER A 21 -30.48 -11.41 -22.32
CA SER A 21 -30.88 -12.58 -21.56
C SER A 21 -31.36 -12.14 -20.17
N VAL A 22 -32.58 -12.52 -19.79
CA VAL A 22 -33.29 -12.12 -18.57
C VAL A 22 -32.98 -13.04 -17.37
N PHE A 23 -31.87 -13.78 -17.40
CA PHE A 23 -31.46 -14.65 -16.29
C PHE A 23 -29.98 -14.43 -15.92
N ASN A 24 -29.73 -13.32 -15.20
CA ASN A 24 -28.66 -13.12 -14.21
C ASN A 24 -28.64 -11.64 -13.78
N ALA A 25 -29.60 -11.24 -12.95
CA ALA A 25 -29.49 -9.98 -12.21
C ALA A 25 -28.73 -10.27 -10.90
N SER A 26 -27.40 -10.35 -10.95
CA SER A 26 -26.59 -10.23 -9.74
C SER A 26 -26.77 -8.81 -9.22
N SER A 27 -27.36 -8.65 -8.03
CA SER A 27 -27.51 -7.32 -7.42
C SER A 27 -26.14 -6.84 -6.94
N HIS A 28 -25.43 -6.07 -7.76
CA HIS A 28 -24.17 -5.48 -7.36
C HIS A 28 -24.38 -4.39 -6.30
N LYS A 29 -23.69 -4.51 -5.17
CA LYS A 29 -23.67 -3.55 -4.07
C LYS A 29 -22.84 -2.35 -4.47
N THR A 30 -23.52 -1.21 -4.51
CA THR A 30 -22.86 0.09 -4.69
C THR A 30 -22.08 0.49 -3.43
N GLU A 31 -21.17 1.45 -3.58
CA GLU A 31 -20.47 2.09 -2.45
C GLU A 31 -21.45 2.55 -1.36
N ARG A 32 -22.54 3.20 -1.76
CA ARG A 32 -23.60 3.66 -0.85
C ARG A 32 -24.28 2.52 -0.10
N SER A 33 -24.53 1.40 -0.78
CA SER A 33 -25.10 0.19 -0.17
C SER A 33 -24.16 -0.41 0.88
N ALA A 34 -22.86 -0.48 0.58
CA ALA A 34 -21.86 -0.97 1.51
C ALA A 34 -21.65 -0.03 2.71
N VAL A 35 -21.73 1.29 2.51
CA VAL A 35 -21.71 2.27 3.61
C VAL A 35 -22.92 2.09 4.54
N ALA A 36 -24.11 1.80 4.00
CA ALA A 36 -25.28 1.49 4.83
C ALA A 36 -25.08 0.24 5.70
N VAL A 37 -24.36 -0.77 5.19
CA VAL A 37 -23.96 -1.95 5.97
C VAL A 37 -23.01 -1.57 7.10
N LEU A 38 -21.98 -0.74 6.84
CA LEU A 38 -21.08 -0.25 7.89
C LEU A 38 -21.84 0.55 8.95
N MET A 39 -22.74 1.45 8.53
CA MET A 39 -23.60 2.21 9.43
C MET A 39 -24.37 1.28 10.38
N HIS A 40 -25.04 0.27 9.82
CA HIS A 40 -25.82 -0.68 10.61
C HIS A 40 -24.96 -1.42 11.64
N TRP A 41 -23.77 -1.89 11.24
CA TRP A 41 -22.84 -2.53 12.17
C TRP A 41 -22.33 -1.58 13.25
N MET A 42 -21.95 -0.35 12.90
CA MET A 42 -21.50 0.64 13.87
C MET A 42 -22.60 0.97 14.89
N ARG A 43 -23.86 1.12 14.47
CA ARG A 43 -25.00 1.32 15.38
C ARG A 43 -25.12 0.17 16.39
N GLY A 44 -25.13 -1.07 15.89
CA GLY A 44 -25.21 -2.25 16.74
C GLY A 44 -24.03 -2.38 17.72
N ILE A 45 -22.83 -1.98 17.30
CA ILE A 45 -21.64 -1.94 18.17
C ILE A 45 -21.81 -0.90 19.28
N ILE A 46 -22.20 0.34 18.94
CA ILE A 46 -22.38 1.42 19.93
C ILE A 46 -23.40 1.01 20.99
N GLU A 47 -24.51 0.39 20.58
CA GLU A 47 -25.55 -0.10 21.49
C GLU A 47 -25.05 -1.25 22.35
N LYS A 48 -24.46 -2.29 21.74
CA LYS A 48 -23.96 -3.46 22.47
C LYS A 48 -22.87 -3.11 23.48
N LYS A 49 -22.01 -2.14 23.17
CA LYS A 49 -20.89 -1.71 24.02
C LYS A 49 -21.24 -0.55 24.94
N ASN A 50 -22.49 -0.06 24.88
CA ASN A 50 -22.95 1.10 25.65
C ASN A 50 -22.01 2.31 25.52
N ILE A 51 -21.58 2.60 24.29
CA ILE A 51 -20.73 3.76 23.98
C ILE A 51 -21.65 4.97 23.88
N ASP A 52 -21.35 6.04 24.62
CA ASP A 52 -22.12 7.29 24.59
C ASP A 52 -21.75 8.16 23.38
N LEU A 53 -21.92 7.58 22.20
CA LEU A 53 -21.88 8.26 20.91
C LEU A 53 -23.29 8.33 20.33
N GLY A 54 -23.54 9.36 19.52
CA GLY A 54 -24.75 9.39 18.70
C GLY A 54 -24.69 8.34 17.59
N LEU A 55 -25.87 7.88 17.17
CA LEU A 55 -25.94 6.80 16.18
C LEU A 55 -25.45 7.27 14.81
N PRO A 56 -24.57 6.52 14.15
CA PRO A 56 -24.09 6.84 12.81
C PRO A 56 -25.25 6.95 11.83
N ASP A 57 -25.25 7.96 10.98
CA ASP A 57 -26.31 8.16 9.99
C ASP A 57 -25.74 8.41 8.59
N ILE A 58 -26.53 8.06 7.59
CA ILE A 58 -26.28 8.48 6.21
C ILE A 58 -27.07 9.76 6.04
N ASP A 59 -26.38 10.89 5.87
CA ASP A 59 -27.02 12.20 5.75
C ASP A 59 -27.87 12.21 4.44
N THR A 60 -29.21 12.12 4.57
CA THR A 60 -30.15 11.94 3.43
C THR A 60 -30.91 13.21 3.04
N THR A 61 -30.78 14.31 3.79
CA THR A 61 -31.58 15.53 3.58
C THR A 61 -30.75 16.71 3.08
N ALA A 62 -30.43 16.74 1.79
CA ALA A 62 -30.33 17.95 0.96
C ALA A 62 -30.09 17.58 -0.52
N ALA A 63 -30.68 18.35 -1.44
CA ALA A 63 -30.75 18.10 -2.87
C ALA A 63 -29.43 18.24 -3.68
N ASP A 64 -28.25 18.08 -3.06
CA ASP A 64 -26.96 18.30 -3.73
C ASP A 64 -25.94 17.18 -3.45
N ARG A 65 -25.17 16.78 -4.47
CA ARG A 65 -24.25 15.60 -4.49
C ARG A 65 -23.00 15.72 -3.60
N LYS A 66 -23.01 16.57 -2.57
CA LYS A 66 -21.85 16.93 -1.72
C LYS A 66 -21.97 16.43 -0.27
N MET A 67 -22.77 15.41 -0.03
CA MET A 67 -23.00 14.85 1.31
C MET A 67 -21.93 13.79 1.63
N PRO A 68 -21.48 13.68 2.90
CA PRO A 68 -20.59 12.62 3.35
C PRO A 68 -21.34 11.30 3.29
N ASP A 69 -20.58 10.22 3.10
CA ASP A 69 -21.19 8.91 2.99
C ASP A 69 -21.76 8.46 4.34
N LEU A 70 -21.11 8.83 5.43
CA LEU A 70 -21.53 8.52 6.80
C LEU A 70 -21.11 9.62 7.78
N VAL A 71 -21.91 9.87 8.81
CA VAL A 71 -21.56 10.76 9.92
C VAL A 71 -21.78 10.07 11.26
N ILE A 72 -20.98 10.42 12.27
CA ILE A 72 -21.12 10.00 13.66
C ILE A 72 -21.33 11.25 14.51
N TYR A 73 -22.33 11.26 15.39
CA TYR A 73 -22.65 12.40 16.26
C TYR A 73 -21.99 12.27 17.63
N GLU A 74 -21.80 13.41 18.32
CA GLU A 74 -21.13 13.46 19.62
C GLU A 74 -21.83 12.64 20.70
N SER A 75 -23.17 12.64 20.72
CA SER A 75 -24.00 11.89 21.68
C SER A 75 -25.38 11.62 21.09
N ARG A 76 -26.20 10.81 21.78
CA ARG A 76 -27.57 10.46 21.33
C ARG A 76 -28.52 11.65 21.19
N SER A 77 -28.26 12.73 21.93
CA SER A 77 -29.08 13.95 21.92
C SER A 77 -28.43 15.12 21.16
N SER A 78 -27.16 14.98 20.77
CA SER A 78 -26.42 16.04 20.06
C SER A 78 -26.69 15.97 18.55
N HIS A 79 -26.87 17.14 17.94
CA HIS A 79 -26.89 17.30 16.48
C HIS A 79 -25.52 17.66 15.91
N ASN A 80 -24.51 17.82 16.77
CA ASN A 80 -23.15 18.09 16.34
C ASN A 80 -22.50 16.82 15.81
N ILE A 81 -21.85 16.95 14.67
CA ILE A 81 -21.15 15.85 14.02
C ILE A 81 -19.75 15.75 14.61
N LEU A 82 -19.44 14.60 15.20
CA LEU A 82 -18.13 14.27 15.75
C LEU A 82 -17.15 13.84 14.65
N CYS A 83 -17.60 12.96 13.77
CA CYS A 83 -16.75 12.38 12.73
C CYS A 83 -17.52 12.24 11.42
N VAL A 84 -16.91 12.71 10.33
CA VAL A 84 -17.37 12.47 8.96
C VAL A 84 -16.60 11.30 8.38
N ILE A 85 -17.24 10.33 7.73
CA ILE A 85 -16.57 9.22 7.06
C ILE A 85 -16.89 9.25 5.57
N GLU A 86 -15.84 9.23 4.74
CA GLU A 86 -15.91 9.14 3.29
C GLU A 86 -15.40 7.76 2.83
N ALA A 87 -16.13 7.13 1.92
CA ALA A 87 -15.84 5.81 1.41
C ALA A 87 -15.48 5.82 -0.07
N LYS A 88 -14.61 4.89 -0.47
CA LYS A 88 -14.37 4.52 -1.87
C LYS A 88 -14.42 3.01 -2.08
N GLN A 89 -14.53 2.60 -3.33
CA GLN A 89 -14.43 1.19 -3.72
C GLN A 89 -13.10 0.55 -3.25
N PRO A 90 -13.06 -0.77 -2.98
CA PRO A 90 -11.88 -1.42 -2.38
C PRO A 90 -10.57 -1.35 -3.18
N PHE A 91 -10.64 -1.09 -4.48
CA PHE A 91 -9.47 -0.93 -5.33
C PHE A 91 -8.81 0.46 -5.20
N PHE A 92 -9.52 1.47 -4.66
CA PHE A 92 -8.95 2.81 -4.50
C PHE A 92 -7.84 2.84 -3.44
N ASP A 93 -6.88 3.75 -3.62
CA ASP A 93 -5.97 4.16 -2.56
C ASP A 93 -6.73 4.97 -1.51
N VAL A 94 -6.74 4.49 -0.26
CA VAL A 94 -7.39 5.16 0.87
C VAL A 94 -6.73 6.52 1.18
N PHE A 95 -5.50 6.72 0.71
CA PHE A 95 -4.77 7.97 0.86
C PHE A 95 -4.83 8.90 -0.36
N ASN A 96 -5.70 8.61 -1.33
CA ASN A 96 -5.84 9.47 -2.49
C ASN A 96 -6.25 10.89 -2.06
N GLU A 97 -5.37 11.86 -2.30
CA GLU A 97 -5.57 13.24 -1.81
C GLU A 97 -6.80 13.88 -2.45
N LYS A 98 -6.90 13.83 -3.78
CA LYS A 98 -7.90 14.56 -4.56
C LYS A 98 -9.30 13.93 -4.50
N GLU A 99 -9.37 12.61 -4.57
CA GLU A 99 -10.65 11.90 -4.77
C GLU A 99 -11.27 11.41 -3.47
N LEU A 100 -10.53 11.45 -2.36
CA LEU A 100 -10.99 10.92 -1.07
C LEU A 100 -10.70 11.87 0.10
N LYS A 101 -9.44 12.25 0.33
CA LYS A 101 -9.06 13.07 1.49
C LYS A 101 -9.58 14.51 1.42
N GLU A 102 -9.42 15.19 0.29
CA GLU A 102 -9.93 16.55 0.07
C GLU A 102 -11.46 16.62 0.21
N PRO A 103 -12.26 15.76 -0.45
CA PRO A 103 -13.71 15.71 -0.24
C PRO A 103 -14.10 15.51 1.23
N ALA A 104 -13.46 14.56 1.92
CA ALA A 104 -13.76 14.28 3.33
C ALA A 104 -13.41 15.48 4.23
N ARG A 105 -12.24 16.10 4.01
CA ARG A 105 -11.79 17.30 4.72
C ARG A 105 -12.78 18.45 4.53
N ASP A 106 -13.18 18.73 3.30
CA ASP A 106 -14.09 19.83 2.99
C ASP A 106 -15.47 19.61 3.62
N LYS A 107 -15.96 18.36 3.60
CA LYS A 107 -17.21 17.97 4.27
C LYS A 107 -17.12 18.11 5.79
N ALA A 108 -15.97 17.76 6.39
CA ALA A 108 -15.71 17.90 7.83
C ALA A 108 -15.65 19.37 8.25
N ILE A 109 -14.95 20.21 7.49
CA ILE A 109 -14.87 21.67 7.71
C ILE A 109 -16.28 22.27 7.67
N LYS A 110 -17.05 21.98 6.62
CA LYS A 110 -18.41 22.51 6.45
C LYS A 110 -19.32 22.15 7.62
N ARG A 111 -19.12 20.98 8.22
CA ARG A 111 -19.91 20.44 9.33
C ARG A 111 -19.31 20.74 10.71
N LYS A 112 -18.18 21.44 10.77
CA LYS A 112 -17.41 21.70 11.99
C LYS A 112 -17.05 20.41 12.75
N ALA A 113 -16.89 19.30 12.03
CA ALA A 113 -16.55 18.02 12.63
C ALA A 113 -15.07 18.04 13.04
N PRO A 114 -14.73 17.77 14.32
CA PRO A 114 -13.34 17.74 14.78
C PRO A 114 -12.52 16.63 14.12
N TYR A 115 -13.20 15.59 13.64
CA TYR A 115 -12.57 14.43 13.00
C TYR A 115 -13.21 14.11 11.65
N PHE A 116 -12.43 13.45 10.80
CA PHE A 116 -12.95 12.71 9.65
C PHE A 116 -12.19 11.40 9.47
N ALA A 117 -12.79 10.45 8.76
CA ALA A 117 -12.17 9.19 8.42
C ALA A 117 -12.35 8.86 6.93
N LEU A 118 -11.37 8.15 6.37
CA LEU A 118 -11.40 7.66 5.00
C LEU A 118 -11.47 6.14 5.05
N THR A 119 -12.28 5.51 4.20
CA THR A 119 -12.33 4.05 4.10
C THR A 119 -12.42 3.58 2.66
N ASN A 120 -11.78 2.46 2.37
CA ASN A 120 -12.03 1.68 1.15
C ASN A 120 -12.53 0.27 1.50
N PHE A 121 -13.11 0.09 2.68
CA PHE A 121 -13.58 -1.20 3.24
C PHE A 121 -12.46 -2.22 3.55
N LYS A 122 -11.25 -2.01 3.05
CA LYS A 122 -10.03 -2.74 3.46
C LYS A 122 -9.30 -2.03 4.59
N ARG A 123 -9.28 -0.70 4.55
CA ARG A 123 -8.62 0.19 5.52
C ARG A 123 -9.58 1.28 5.97
N LEU A 124 -9.39 1.76 7.20
CA LEU A 124 -9.99 2.99 7.72
C LEU A 124 -8.91 3.87 8.34
N ILE A 125 -8.79 5.11 7.88
CA ILE A 125 -7.78 6.08 8.37
C ILE A 125 -8.50 7.24 9.03
N TRP A 126 -8.19 7.50 10.29
CA TRP A 126 -8.85 8.54 11.09
C TRP A 126 -7.95 9.76 11.25
N PHE A 127 -8.47 10.94 10.90
CA PHE A 127 -7.77 12.21 10.89
C PHE A 127 -8.34 13.21 11.90
N ASN A 128 -7.46 14.08 12.41
CA ASN A 128 -7.84 15.32 13.09
C ASN A 128 -8.03 16.44 12.08
N THR A 129 -9.25 16.97 11.95
CA THR A 129 -9.62 18.00 10.98
C THR A 129 -8.76 19.27 11.15
N LYS A 130 -8.52 19.71 12.39
CA LYS A 130 -7.73 20.92 12.66
C LYS A 130 -6.27 20.76 12.21
N LYS A 131 -5.66 19.61 12.49
CA LYS A 131 -4.27 19.33 12.09
C LYS A 131 -4.11 19.28 10.57
N VAL A 132 -5.11 18.79 9.85
CA VAL A 132 -5.14 18.78 8.39
C VAL A 132 -5.25 20.21 7.84
N ILE A 133 -6.14 21.04 8.40
CA ILE A 133 -6.28 22.46 8.01
C ILE A 133 -4.97 23.22 8.26
N SER A 134 -4.29 22.94 9.38
CA SER A 134 -2.99 23.53 9.72
C SER A 134 -1.83 23.00 8.88
N MET A 135 -2.07 22.09 7.93
CA MET A 135 -1.07 21.48 7.06
C MET A 135 0.13 20.91 7.83
N LEU A 136 -0.12 20.32 9.01
CA LEU A 136 0.92 19.60 9.74
C LEU A 136 1.42 18.39 8.92
N PRO A 137 2.61 17.84 9.20
CA PRO A 137 3.03 16.58 8.59
C PRO A 137 1.97 15.50 8.69
N GLU A 138 1.82 14.66 7.65
CA GLU A 138 0.67 13.76 7.51
C GLU A 138 0.57 12.75 8.65
N GLU A 139 1.70 12.26 9.15
CA GLU A 139 1.79 11.39 10.33
C GLU A 139 1.24 12.04 11.62
N GLN A 140 1.20 13.37 11.68
CA GLN A 140 0.59 14.11 12.79
C GLN A 140 -0.90 14.38 12.55
N GLN A 141 -1.32 14.47 11.28
CA GLN A 141 -2.72 14.64 10.89
C GLN A 141 -3.57 13.42 11.26
N ILE A 142 -2.98 12.23 11.14
CA ILE A 142 -3.64 10.95 11.39
C ILE A 142 -3.56 10.61 12.87
N ILE A 143 -4.70 10.23 13.43
CA ILE A 143 -4.83 9.81 14.83
C ILE A 143 -4.62 8.31 14.94
N ASP A 144 -5.29 7.53 14.09
CA ASP A 144 -5.14 6.08 14.07
C ASP A 144 -5.54 5.46 12.71
N LYS A 145 -5.24 4.18 12.54
CA LYS A 145 -5.47 3.41 11.31
C LYS A 145 -5.94 1.99 11.63
N TYR A 146 -6.84 1.46 10.81
CA TYR A 146 -7.50 0.17 11.03
C TYR A 146 -7.49 -0.67 9.76
N THR A 147 -7.11 -1.93 9.89
CA THR A 147 -7.12 -2.94 8.81
C THR A 147 -8.42 -3.73 8.86
N LEU A 148 -9.45 -3.23 8.19
CA LEU A 148 -10.80 -3.76 8.25
C LEU A 148 -10.95 -5.13 7.61
N SER A 149 -10.44 -5.32 6.39
CA SER A 149 -10.59 -6.56 5.63
C SER A 149 -9.65 -6.63 4.42
N GLU A 150 -9.72 -7.74 3.67
CA GLU A 150 -9.07 -7.94 2.37
C GLU A 150 -10.13 -8.12 1.26
N ILE A 151 -11.27 -7.43 1.37
CA ILE A 151 -12.39 -7.53 0.43
C ILE A 151 -12.06 -6.86 -0.91
N GLU A 152 -12.25 -7.56 -2.03
CA GLU A 152 -12.09 -6.97 -3.37
C GLU A 152 -13.42 -6.54 -3.99
N ASP A 153 -14.50 -7.24 -3.63
CA ASP A 153 -15.84 -7.04 -4.18
C ASP A 153 -16.85 -6.87 -3.05
N LEU A 154 -17.52 -5.72 -3.06
CA LEU A 154 -18.46 -5.29 -2.02
C LEU A 154 -19.72 -6.17 -1.94
N ASP A 155 -20.02 -6.95 -2.97
CA ASP A 155 -21.13 -7.92 -2.94
C ASP A 155 -20.97 -8.91 -1.79
N TYR A 156 -19.73 -9.20 -1.42
CA TYR A 156 -19.38 -10.14 -0.36
C TYR A 156 -19.25 -9.50 1.01
N ILE A 157 -19.50 -8.19 1.19
CA ILE A 157 -19.21 -7.48 2.44
C ILE A 157 -19.83 -8.15 3.67
N GLU A 158 -21.03 -8.70 3.54
CA GLU A 158 -21.75 -9.34 4.64
C GLU A 158 -21.29 -10.78 4.94
N GLN A 159 -20.51 -11.41 4.06
CA GLN A 159 -19.97 -12.75 4.31
C GLN A 159 -19.07 -12.74 5.54
N THR A 160 -19.21 -13.75 6.41
CA THR A 160 -18.52 -13.86 7.71
C THR A 160 -17.01 -13.62 7.63
N ARG A 161 -16.36 -14.09 6.55
CA ARG A 161 -14.93 -13.89 6.31
C ARG A 161 -14.49 -12.43 6.23
N TYR A 162 -15.39 -11.52 5.85
CA TYR A 162 -15.14 -10.09 5.77
C TYR A 162 -15.86 -9.32 6.88
N SER A 163 -17.12 -9.65 7.16
CA SER A 163 -17.93 -8.91 8.12
C SER A 163 -17.41 -8.99 9.55
N GLU A 164 -16.91 -10.14 10.00
CA GLU A 164 -16.40 -10.28 11.37
C GLU A 164 -15.10 -9.49 11.62
N PRO A 165 -14.06 -9.56 10.74
CA PRO A 165 -12.93 -8.65 10.83
C PRO A 165 -13.32 -7.17 10.81
N ILE A 166 -14.22 -6.76 9.90
CA ILE A 166 -14.66 -5.36 9.80
C ILE A 166 -15.32 -4.92 11.10
N LYS A 167 -16.31 -5.65 11.62
CA LYS A 167 -17.00 -5.32 12.88
C LYS A 167 -16.03 -5.19 14.05
N ARG A 168 -15.06 -6.11 14.17
CA ARG A 168 -14.06 -6.07 15.24
C ARG A 168 -13.21 -4.81 15.17
N GLU A 169 -12.75 -4.42 13.99
CA GLU A 169 -11.93 -3.20 13.86
C GLU A 169 -12.77 -1.92 13.97
N LEU A 170 -14.03 -1.92 13.52
CA LEU A 170 -14.97 -0.83 13.77
C LEU A 170 -15.25 -0.65 15.26
N GLU A 171 -15.36 -1.74 16.02
CA GLU A 171 -15.50 -1.68 17.48
C GLU A 171 -14.31 -0.99 18.15
N LYS A 172 -13.09 -1.35 17.75
CA LYS A 172 -11.88 -0.67 18.24
C LYS A 172 -11.90 0.81 17.87
N PHE A 173 -12.22 1.13 16.62
CA PHE A 173 -12.30 2.51 16.14
C PHE A 173 -13.31 3.34 16.92
N LEU A 174 -14.55 2.88 17.08
CA LEU A 174 -15.61 3.61 17.78
C LEU A 174 -15.28 3.80 19.27
N THR A 175 -14.74 2.76 19.91
CA THR A 175 -14.32 2.82 21.32
C THR A 175 -13.20 3.84 21.51
N LYS A 176 -12.21 3.84 20.61
CA LYS A 176 -11.08 4.76 20.65
C LYS A 176 -11.50 6.20 20.33
N LEU A 177 -12.34 6.39 19.30
CA LEU A 177 -12.92 7.68 18.92
C LEU A 177 -13.62 8.34 20.11
N TYR A 178 -14.49 7.59 20.80
CA TYR A 178 -15.19 8.10 21.99
C TYR A 178 -14.22 8.42 23.14
N SER A 179 -13.25 7.54 23.41
CA SER A 179 -12.31 7.73 24.52
C SER A 179 -11.42 8.95 24.32
N VAL A 180 -10.96 9.20 23.09
CA VAL A 180 -10.18 10.38 22.73
C VAL A 180 -11.04 11.65 22.75
N TYR A 181 -12.23 11.61 22.15
CA TYR A 181 -13.14 12.75 22.12
C TYR A 181 -13.57 13.20 23.52
N SER A 182 -13.92 12.25 24.39
CA SER A 182 -14.33 12.51 25.77
C SER A 182 -13.17 12.88 26.70
N GLY A 183 -11.93 12.92 26.19
CA GLY A 183 -10.73 13.24 26.98
C GLY A 183 -10.30 12.15 27.95
N LYS A 184 -10.87 10.94 27.88
CA LYS A 184 -10.45 9.78 28.69
C LYS A 184 -9.07 9.29 28.30
N GLU A 185 -8.71 9.43 27.03
CA GLU A 185 -7.40 9.09 26.50
C GLU A 185 -6.84 10.24 25.64
N PRO A 186 -5.52 10.45 25.63
CA PRO A 186 -4.91 11.41 24.72
C PRO A 186 -4.96 10.90 23.27
N GLU A 187 -4.88 11.82 22.30
CA GLU A 187 -4.66 11.44 20.90
C GLU A 187 -3.35 10.64 20.78
N PRO A 188 -3.40 9.42 20.21
CA PRO A 188 -2.20 8.66 19.90
C PRO A 188 -1.22 9.44 19.03
N ARG A 189 0.07 9.14 19.17
CA ARG A 189 1.11 9.61 18.26
C ARG A 189 1.59 8.43 17.44
N LEU A 190 1.48 8.54 16.13
CA LEU A 190 2.06 7.55 15.22
C LEU A 190 3.56 7.79 15.09
N ALA A 191 4.34 6.72 15.28
CA ALA A 191 5.76 6.78 14.97
C ALA A 191 5.95 6.97 13.46
N ILE A 192 6.88 7.85 13.07
CA ILE A 192 7.12 8.24 11.68
C ILE A 192 7.42 7.02 10.81
N ASP A 193 8.19 6.08 11.34
CA ASP A 193 8.59 4.85 10.67
C ASP A 193 7.42 3.88 10.49
N GLU A 194 6.62 3.66 11.53
CA GLU A 194 5.41 2.84 11.40
C GLU A 194 4.41 3.42 10.40
N PHE A 195 4.32 4.74 10.33
CA PHE A 195 3.48 5.40 9.35
C PHE A 195 4.04 5.26 7.93
N LEU A 196 5.34 5.50 7.73
CA LEU A 196 5.98 5.32 6.43
C LEU A 196 5.86 3.86 5.95
N ILE A 197 6.10 2.87 6.81
CA ILE A 197 5.92 1.45 6.50
C ILE A 197 4.50 1.20 6.00
N PHE A 198 3.49 1.71 6.71
CA PHE A 198 2.10 1.55 6.32
C PHE A 198 1.80 2.22 4.95
N ARG A 199 2.32 3.43 4.71
CA ARG A 199 2.19 4.12 3.43
C ARG A 199 2.79 3.33 2.28
N LEU A 200 3.96 2.72 2.49
CA LEU A 200 4.63 1.90 1.48
C LEU A 200 3.87 0.61 1.21
N GLN A 201 3.37 -0.07 2.25
CA GLN A 201 2.54 -1.27 2.11
C GLN A 201 1.26 -0.99 1.32
N GLU A 202 0.57 0.13 1.58
CA GLU A 202 -0.60 0.51 0.79
C GLU A 202 -0.25 0.81 -0.68
N LYS A 203 0.90 1.46 -0.95
CA LYS A 203 1.35 1.67 -2.33
C LYS A 203 1.68 0.36 -3.04
N ILE A 204 2.34 -0.58 -2.36
CA ILE A 204 2.58 -1.94 -2.89
C ILE A 204 1.25 -2.61 -3.23
N ARG A 205 0.25 -2.55 -2.33
CA ARG A 205 -1.08 -3.16 -2.55
C ARG A 205 -1.79 -2.56 -3.76
N VAL A 206 -1.81 -1.24 -3.89
CA VAL A 206 -2.46 -0.54 -5.00
C VAL A 206 -1.77 -0.89 -6.33
N LEU A 207 -0.44 -0.77 -6.40
CA LEU A 207 0.33 -1.18 -7.58
C LEU A 207 0.10 -2.65 -7.95
N SER A 208 0.08 -3.54 -6.98
CA SER A 208 -0.18 -4.98 -7.20
C SER A 208 -1.55 -5.21 -7.82
N THR A 209 -2.56 -4.40 -7.49
CA THR A 209 -3.91 -4.51 -8.07
C THR A 209 -3.87 -4.21 -9.57
N TYR A 210 -3.16 -3.17 -9.99
CA TYR A 210 -2.96 -2.84 -11.40
C TYR A 210 -2.12 -3.90 -12.12
N TYR A 211 -0.97 -4.29 -11.54
CA TYR A 211 -0.09 -5.28 -12.15
C TYR A 211 -0.77 -6.64 -12.31
N LYS A 212 -1.58 -7.09 -11.35
CA LYS A 212 -2.28 -8.37 -11.44
C LYS A 212 -3.13 -8.46 -12.70
N ARG A 213 -3.94 -7.43 -12.97
CA ARG A 213 -4.76 -7.34 -14.19
C ARG A 213 -3.89 -7.39 -15.44
N ILE A 214 -2.82 -6.59 -15.47
CA ILE A 214 -1.93 -6.48 -16.63
C ILE A 214 -1.20 -7.79 -16.92
N ILE A 215 -0.68 -8.45 -15.88
CA ILE A 215 0.03 -9.73 -15.99
C ILE A 215 -0.93 -10.81 -16.47
N ASP A 216 -2.13 -10.87 -15.89
CA ASP A 216 -3.16 -11.84 -16.29
C ASP A 216 -3.54 -11.66 -17.78
N ASP A 217 -3.83 -10.42 -18.19
CA ASP A 217 -4.12 -10.07 -19.59
C ASP A 217 -2.99 -10.46 -20.55
N GLN A 218 -1.74 -10.10 -20.21
CA GLN A 218 -0.57 -10.40 -21.04
C GLN A 218 -0.29 -11.90 -21.09
N CYS A 219 -0.47 -12.63 -19.99
CA CYS A 219 -0.27 -14.07 -19.94
C CYS A 219 -1.24 -14.83 -20.86
N HIS A 220 -2.46 -14.32 -21.03
CA HIS A 220 -3.45 -14.88 -21.96
C HIS A 220 -3.18 -14.51 -23.42
N LYS A 221 -2.68 -13.29 -23.68
CA LYS A 221 -2.54 -12.74 -25.05
C LYS A 221 -1.17 -13.01 -25.69
N ASP A 222 -0.09 -13.06 -24.91
CA ASP A 222 1.28 -13.18 -25.40
C ASP A 222 1.94 -14.51 -24.97
N HIS A 223 2.19 -15.38 -25.96
CA HIS A 223 2.86 -16.66 -25.74
C HIS A 223 4.31 -16.52 -25.22
N SER A 224 5.05 -15.51 -25.69
CA SER A 224 6.43 -15.24 -25.26
C SER A 224 6.47 -14.80 -23.80
N PHE A 225 5.61 -13.83 -23.44
CA PHE A 225 5.45 -13.37 -22.06
C PHE A 225 5.10 -14.53 -21.12
N ARG A 226 4.08 -15.31 -21.50
CA ARG A 226 3.65 -16.51 -20.76
C ARG A 226 4.79 -17.50 -20.51
N LYS A 227 5.63 -17.78 -21.52
CA LYS A 227 6.78 -18.68 -21.37
C LYS A 227 7.79 -18.13 -20.37
N LYS A 228 8.09 -16.82 -20.43
CA LYS A 228 9.00 -16.15 -19.49
C LYS A 228 8.46 -16.16 -18.07
N LEU A 229 7.17 -15.86 -17.88
CA LEU A 229 6.51 -15.90 -16.57
C LEU A 229 6.60 -17.30 -15.95
N ARG A 230 6.32 -18.36 -16.72
CA ARG A 230 6.45 -19.74 -16.24
C ARG A 230 7.89 -20.12 -15.90
N SER A 231 8.86 -19.66 -16.69
CA SER A 231 10.29 -19.86 -16.38
C SER A 231 10.65 -19.19 -15.07
N TRP A 232 10.25 -17.93 -14.91
CA TRP A 232 10.51 -17.17 -13.69
C TRP A 232 9.90 -17.85 -12.46
N PHE A 233 8.65 -18.32 -12.52
CA PHE A 233 8.05 -19.12 -11.43
C PHE A 233 8.90 -20.34 -11.06
N LYS A 234 9.39 -21.07 -12.07
CA LYS A 234 10.26 -22.24 -11.85
C LYS A 234 11.58 -21.85 -11.20
N ASP A 235 12.18 -20.73 -11.63
CA ASP A 235 13.44 -20.21 -11.08
C ASP A 235 13.28 -19.78 -9.61
N GLN A 236 12.08 -19.34 -9.22
CA GLN A 236 11.72 -19.07 -7.81
C GLN A 236 11.35 -20.35 -7.02
N GLY A 237 11.37 -21.54 -7.63
CA GLY A 237 10.93 -22.78 -6.99
C GLY A 237 9.41 -22.92 -6.81
N TRP A 238 8.61 -22.13 -7.53
CA TRP A 238 7.15 -22.16 -7.47
C TRP A 238 6.52 -22.92 -8.63
N SER A 239 5.33 -23.48 -8.40
CA SER A 239 4.47 -24.01 -9.46
C SER A 239 3.53 -22.93 -9.99
N PHE A 240 3.37 -22.85 -11.31
CA PHE A 240 2.39 -21.97 -11.95
C PHE A 240 1.15 -22.77 -12.38
N ALA A 241 0.02 -22.54 -11.70
CA ALA A 241 -1.21 -23.32 -11.82
C ALA A 241 -2.37 -22.57 -12.51
N TRP A 242 -2.12 -21.39 -13.08
CA TRP A 242 -3.12 -20.54 -13.75
C TRP A 242 -4.20 -20.02 -12.81
N GLN A 243 -3.90 -19.93 -11.52
CA GLN A 243 -4.86 -19.48 -10.53
C GLN A 243 -4.70 -17.97 -10.30
N PRO A 244 -5.77 -17.26 -9.89
CA PRO A 244 -5.70 -15.84 -9.54
C PRO A 244 -4.57 -15.50 -8.55
N GLN A 245 -4.21 -16.44 -7.69
CA GLN A 245 -3.12 -16.34 -6.71
C GLN A 245 -1.73 -16.31 -7.36
N ASP A 246 -1.53 -16.95 -8.52
CA ASP A 246 -0.25 -16.91 -9.22
C ASP A 246 0.01 -15.50 -9.77
N PHE A 247 -0.99 -14.90 -10.41
CA PHE A 247 -0.91 -13.52 -10.88
C PHE A 247 -0.73 -12.52 -9.73
N ASP A 248 -1.37 -12.79 -8.59
CA ASP A 248 -1.22 -12.01 -7.36
C ASP A 248 0.22 -12.03 -6.84
N LYS A 249 0.85 -13.22 -6.79
CA LYS A 249 2.26 -13.37 -6.39
C LYS A 249 3.20 -12.59 -7.30
N ALA A 250 3.02 -12.72 -8.62
CA ALA A 250 3.84 -12.00 -9.60
C ALA A 250 3.66 -10.48 -9.46
N ALA A 251 2.41 -10.01 -9.35
CA ALA A 251 2.10 -8.60 -9.20
C ALA A 251 2.70 -7.98 -7.93
N ARG A 252 2.62 -8.69 -6.81
CA ARG A 252 3.22 -8.25 -5.54
C ARG A 252 4.74 -8.18 -5.62
N GLN A 253 5.38 -9.17 -6.24
CA GLN A 253 6.82 -9.15 -6.47
C GLN A 253 7.24 -7.96 -7.35
N THR A 254 6.50 -7.69 -8.44
CA THR A 254 6.73 -6.50 -9.28
C THR A 254 6.66 -5.21 -8.47
N ALA A 255 5.56 -5.00 -7.73
CA ALA A 255 5.34 -3.79 -6.95
C ALA A 255 6.40 -3.62 -5.86
N TYR A 256 6.71 -4.72 -5.16
CA TYR A 256 7.69 -4.73 -4.11
C TYR A 256 9.08 -4.31 -4.64
N LEU A 257 9.56 -4.94 -5.72
CA LEU A 257 10.90 -4.66 -6.24
C LEU A 257 11.04 -3.22 -6.70
N LEU A 258 10.01 -2.67 -7.35
CA LEU A 258 9.99 -1.28 -7.76
C LEU A 258 10.03 -0.33 -6.55
N VAL A 259 9.16 -0.56 -5.56
CA VAL A 259 9.10 0.25 -4.33
C VAL A 259 10.42 0.18 -3.57
N ASN A 260 11.02 -1.01 -3.48
CA ASN A 260 12.31 -1.25 -2.84
C ASN A 260 13.43 -0.46 -3.53
N LYS A 261 13.53 -0.53 -4.87
CA LYS A 261 14.53 0.22 -5.66
C LYS A 261 14.40 1.73 -5.48
N ILE A 262 13.17 2.26 -5.45
CA ILE A 262 12.91 3.69 -5.25
C ILE A 262 13.23 4.11 -3.81
N LEU A 263 12.79 3.35 -2.80
CA LEU A 263 13.08 3.62 -1.39
C LEU A 263 14.59 3.60 -1.14
N PHE A 264 15.28 2.57 -1.62
CA PHE A 264 16.72 2.42 -1.46
C PHE A 264 17.49 3.55 -2.13
N TYR A 265 17.07 3.98 -3.33
CA TYR A 265 17.65 5.15 -3.99
C TYR A 265 17.54 6.40 -3.10
N ASN A 266 16.37 6.69 -2.55
CA ASN A 266 16.16 7.87 -1.69
C ASN A 266 17.02 7.81 -0.42
N LEU A 267 17.20 6.63 0.17
CA LEU A 267 18.08 6.43 1.32
C LEU A 267 19.56 6.66 0.99
N LEU A 268 20.02 6.17 -0.16
CA LEU A 268 21.39 6.42 -0.62
C LEU A 268 21.59 7.89 -0.95
N GLN A 269 20.65 8.51 -1.64
CA GLN A 269 20.69 9.92 -2.00
C GLN A 269 20.81 10.81 -0.76
N ALA A 270 20.07 10.51 0.31
CA ALA A 270 20.16 11.26 1.56
C ALA A 270 21.54 11.14 2.23
N LYS A 271 22.26 10.03 2.03
CA LYS A 271 23.62 9.81 2.55
C LYS A 271 24.70 10.36 1.63
N ARG A 272 24.42 10.47 0.33
CA ARG A 272 25.36 10.88 -0.71
C ARG A 272 24.77 11.94 -1.63
N PRO A 273 24.33 13.10 -1.10
CA PRO A 273 23.60 14.10 -1.88
C PRO A 273 24.43 14.77 -2.98
N GLN A 274 25.77 14.69 -2.88
CA GLN A 274 26.69 15.22 -3.90
C GLN A 274 26.95 14.24 -5.05
N GLU A 275 26.75 12.94 -4.82
CA GLU A 275 26.96 11.89 -5.83
C GLU A 275 25.66 11.53 -6.55
N LEU A 276 24.52 11.62 -5.85
CA LEU A 276 23.23 11.16 -6.34
C LEU A 276 22.22 12.32 -6.45
N PRO A 277 21.64 12.57 -7.64
CA PRO A 277 20.63 13.61 -7.79
C PRO A 277 19.33 13.26 -7.06
N ILE A 278 18.54 14.27 -6.68
CA ILE A 278 17.21 14.07 -6.12
C ILE A 278 16.31 13.41 -7.18
N LEU A 279 15.65 12.32 -6.82
CA LEU A 279 14.78 11.57 -7.73
C LEU A 279 13.48 12.34 -7.96
N GLU A 280 13.19 12.69 -9.21
CA GLU A 280 11.96 13.40 -9.59
C GLU A 280 11.31 12.80 -10.83
N ILE A 281 9.98 12.74 -10.82
CA ILE A 281 9.17 12.30 -11.96
C ILE A 281 8.25 13.45 -12.35
N SER A 282 8.47 14.01 -13.54
CA SER A 282 7.64 15.07 -14.10
C SER A 282 6.18 14.64 -14.27
N ASP A 283 5.23 15.56 -14.05
CA ASP A 283 3.80 15.37 -14.31
C ASP A 283 3.49 15.12 -15.80
N SER A 284 4.38 15.53 -16.71
CA SER A 284 4.25 15.27 -18.14
C SER A 284 4.45 13.80 -18.54
N ILE A 285 5.08 12.99 -17.67
CA ILE A 285 5.34 11.57 -17.93
C ILE A 285 4.05 10.78 -17.69
N ILE A 286 3.39 10.30 -18.75
CA ILE A 286 2.14 9.53 -18.63
C ILE A 286 2.25 8.10 -19.17
N LYS A 287 3.38 7.74 -19.80
CA LYS A 287 3.62 6.42 -20.39
C LYS A 287 4.68 5.64 -19.61
N GLY A 288 4.51 4.32 -19.55
CA GLY A 288 5.42 3.42 -18.84
C GLY A 288 6.86 3.49 -19.34
N GLU A 289 7.07 3.57 -20.65
CA GLU A 289 8.41 3.64 -21.24
C GLU A 289 9.19 4.90 -20.79
N PHE A 290 8.53 6.06 -20.76
CA PHE A 290 9.17 7.29 -20.29
C PHE A 290 9.44 7.25 -18.78
N LEU A 291 8.54 6.64 -17.99
CA LEU A 291 8.77 6.41 -16.57
C LEU A 291 9.99 5.52 -16.34
N LYS A 292 10.09 4.40 -17.08
CA LYS A 292 11.23 3.49 -17.03
C LYS A 292 12.52 4.22 -17.34
N ASN A 293 12.56 4.96 -18.44
CA ASN A 293 13.75 5.69 -18.87
C ASN A 293 14.16 6.73 -17.82
N ASN A 294 13.22 7.48 -17.26
CA ASN A 294 13.48 8.44 -16.20
C ASN A 294 14.08 7.77 -14.95
N LEU A 295 13.48 6.69 -14.45
CA LEU A 295 13.99 5.97 -13.26
C LEU A 295 15.34 5.30 -13.52
N GLN A 296 15.57 4.78 -14.73
CA GLN A 296 16.84 4.14 -15.07
C GLN A 296 18.02 5.11 -15.04
N LEU A 297 17.80 6.40 -15.36
CA LEU A 297 18.85 7.43 -15.22
C LEU A 297 19.37 7.49 -13.78
N TYR A 298 18.47 7.43 -12.79
CA TYR A 298 18.82 7.42 -11.38
C TYR A 298 19.47 6.10 -10.95
N PHE A 299 18.89 4.97 -11.36
CA PHE A 299 19.39 3.65 -10.97
C PHE A 299 20.78 3.35 -11.53
N ASN A 300 21.10 3.86 -12.72
CA ASN A 300 22.44 3.74 -13.30
C ASN A 300 23.52 4.46 -12.50
N GLU A 301 23.20 5.55 -11.79
CA GLU A 301 24.16 6.22 -10.91
C GLU A 301 24.50 5.34 -9.69
N VAL A 302 23.51 4.61 -9.17
CA VAL A 302 23.73 3.70 -8.04
C VAL A 302 24.60 2.49 -8.43
N LEU A 303 24.45 1.99 -9.65
CA LEU A 303 25.28 0.88 -10.16
C LEU A 303 26.78 1.22 -10.21
N LYS A 304 27.17 2.49 -10.16
CA LYS A 304 28.58 2.92 -10.08
C LYS A 304 29.18 2.77 -8.68
N ILE A 305 28.36 2.51 -7.66
CA ILE A 305 28.70 2.59 -6.23
C ILE A 305 28.74 1.19 -5.56
N ASP A 306 28.56 0.10 -6.32
CA ASP A 306 28.56 -1.30 -5.84
C ASP A 306 27.29 -1.74 -5.07
N TYR A 307 26.12 -1.48 -5.65
CA TYR A 307 24.82 -2.01 -5.19
C TYR A 307 24.12 -2.84 -6.28
N GLU A 308 24.90 -3.57 -7.07
CA GLU A 308 24.41 -4.31 -8.23
C GLU A 308 23.30 -5.30 -7.88
N THR A 309 23.37 -5.98 -6.74
CA THR A 309 22.38 -6.99 -6.32
C THR A 309 20.95 -6.45 -6.28
N ILE A 310 20.76 -5.22 -5.77
CA ILE A 310 19.43 -4.59 -5.64
C ILE A 310 18.92 -4.10 -6.99
N TYR A 311 19.81 -3.64 -7.88
CA TYR A 311 19.46 -2.99 -9.14
C TYR A 311 19.58 -3.91 -10.36
N THR A 312 20.04 -5.15 -10.18
CA THR A 312 20.05 -6.17 -11.22
C THR A 312 18.63 -6.33 -11.78
N THR A 313 18.53 -6.41 -13.10
CA THR A 313 17.24 -6.55 -13.79
C THR A 313 16.86 -8.03 -13.86
N ASP A 314 15.65 -8.35 -13.39
CA ASP A 314 14.99 -9.65 -13.59
C ASP A 314 13.82 -9.51 -14.58
N PHE A 315 13.25 -10.62 -15.04
CA PHE A 315 12.06 -10.63 -15.88
C PHE A 315 10.93 -9.79 -15.28
N ILE A 316 10.72 -9.90 -13.97
CA ILE A 316 9.63 -9.22 -13.27
C ILE A 316 9.80 -7.67 -13.29
N ASP A 317 11.02 -7.15 -13.38
CA ASP A 317 11.27 -5.70 -13.52
C ASP A 317 10.74 -5.15 -14.84
N THR A 318 10.64 -5.99 -15.88
CA THR A 318 10.10 -5.57 -17.17
C THR A 318 8.59 -5.28 -17.10
N ILE A 319 7.91 -5.87 -16.12
CA ILE A 319 6.47 -5.70 -15.88
C ILE A 319 6.19 -4.39 -15.12
N ALA A 320 7.17 -3.87 -14.39
CA ALA A 320 7.00 -2.72 -13.49
C ALA A 320 6.60 -1.42 -14.23
N PHE A 321 6.83 -1.35 -15.54
CA PHE A 321 6.61 -0.17 -16.36
C PHE A 321 5.66 -0.41 -17.55
N PRO A 322 4.41 -0.84 -17.30
CA PRO A 322 3.43 -1.03 -18.36
C PRO A 322 2.96 0.32 -18.91
N ASP A 323 2.42 0.33 -20.12
CA ASP A 323 1.76 1.53 -20.67
C ASP A 323 0.37 1.73 -20.04
N ASP A 324 0.34 1.95 -18.73
CA ASP A 324 -0.85 2.20 -17.91
C ASP A 324 -0.64 3.50 -17.12
N LYS A 325 -1.53 4.49 -17.35
CA LYS A 325 -1.42 5.82 -16.75
C LYS A 325 -1.58 5.81 -15.23
N GLU A 326 -2.39 4.89 -14.69
CA GLU A 326 -2.60 4.80 -13.25
C GLU A 326 -1.34 4.27 -12.57
N VAL A 327 -0.68 3.27 -13.15
CA VAL A 327 0.62 2.81 -12.64
C VAL A 327 1.64 3.95 -12.60
N VAL A 328 1.74 4.75 -13.67
CA VAL A 328 2.67 5.88 -13.71
C VAL A 328 2.36 6.93 -12.64
N LYS A 329 1.06 7.22 -12.42
CA LYS A 329 0.59 8.12 -11.37
C LYS A 329 0.96 7.61 -9.98
N GLU A 330 0.70 6.34 -9.68
CA GLU A 330 1.00 5.71 -8.39
C GLU A 330 2.51 5.71 -8.08
N VAL A 331 3.36 5.45 -9.08
CA VAL A 331 4.83 5.51 -8.91
C VAL A 331 5.32 6.94 -8.67
N ARG A 332 4.75 7.94 -9.36
CA ARG A 332 5.05 9.35 -9.08
C ARG A 332 4.64 9.74 -7.66
N GLU A 333 3.45 9.32 -7.24
CA GLU A 333 2.97 9.59 -5.88
C GLU A 333 3.88 8.97 -4.83
N LEU A 334 4.37 7.73 -5.04
CA LEU A 334 5.37 7.10 -4.18
C LEU A 334 6.62 7.97 -4.04
N VAL A 335 7.19 8.46 -5.14
CA VAL A 335 8.35 9.35 -5.12
C VAL A 335 8.04 10.62 -4.33
N ASN A 336 6.88 11.23 -4.56
CA ASN A 336 6.46 12.43 -3.84
C ASN A 336 6.21 12.20 -2.35
N ILE A 337 5.76 11.00 -1.94
CA ILE A 337 5.65 10.60 -0.53
C ILE A 337 7.04 10.56 0.08
N LEU A 338 7.99 9.85 -0.55
CA LEU A 338 9.35 9.68 -0.03
C LEU A 338 10.10 11.00 0.11
N LYS A 339 9.91 11.94 -0.81
CA LYS A 339 10.49 13.30 -0.74
C LYS A 339 10.12 14.09 0.52
N ARG A 340 9.00 13.76 1.17
CA ARG A 340 8.56 14.45 2.39
C ARG A 340 9.36 14.04 3.62
N TYR A 341 10.08 12.92 3.55
CA TYR A 341 10.86 12.37 4.65
C TYR A 341 12.33 12.77 4.53
N ASP A 342 12.88 13.31 5.61
CA ASP A 342 14.31 13.58 5.70
C ASP A 342 15.05 12.33 6.20
N PHE A 343 15.42 11.46 5.26
CA PHE A 343 16.13 10.21 5.55
C PHE A 343 17.51 10.42 6.21
N SER A 344 18.11 11.62 6.14
CA SER A 344 19.37 11.91 6.82
C SER A 344 19.24 11.95 8.34
N LYS A 345 18.02 12.24 8.83
CA LYS A 345 17.68 12.28 10.26
C LYS A 345 17.13 10.96 10.79
N ILE A 346 16.91 9.97 9.90
CA ILE A 346 16.36 8.67 10.28
C ILE A 346 17.51 7.74 10.68
N GLY A 347 17.43 7.19 11.89
CA GLY A 347 18.42 6.24 12.41
C GLY A 347 18.52 4.96 11.59
N TYR A 348 19.69 4.32 11.61
CA TYR A 348 19.92 3.05 10.89
C TYR A 348 18.98 1.92 11.35
N ASP A 349 18.64 1.91 12.64
CA ASP A 349 17.67 0.99 13.24
C ASP A 349 16.28 1.16 12.63
N VAL A 350 15.86 2.40 12.42
CA VAL A 350 14.58 2.72 11.78
C VAL A 350 14.57 2.28 10.32
N ILE A 351 15.66 2.52 9.58
CA ILE A 351 15.80 2.09 8.18
C ILE A 351 15.71 0.56 8.09
N GLY A 352 16.42 -0.16 8.96
CA GLY A 352 16.36 -1.61 9.04
C GLY A 352 14.93 -2.11 9.26
N ARG A 353 14.22 -1.53 10.24
CA ARG A 353 12.81 -1.84 10.50
C ARG A 353 11.90 -1.60 9.28
N ILE A 354 12.16 -0.56 8.50
CA ILE A 354 11.37 -0.27 7.30
C ILE A 354 11.51 -1.42 6.29
N PHE A 355 12.73 -1.84 5.95
CA PHE A 355 12.93 -2.96 5.03
C PHE A 355 12.43 -4.29 5.58
N GLU A 356 12.67 -4.59 6.85
CA GLU A 356 12.20 -5.82 7.50
C GLU A 356 10.67 -5.95 7.51
N ARG A 357 9.96 -4.83 7.69
CA ARG A 357 8.49 -4.79 7.75
C ARG A 357 7.84 -4.37 6.44
N LEU A 358 8.60 -4.05 5.40
CA LEU A 358 8.06 -3.62 4.11
C LEU A 358 7.15 -4.70 3.50
N ILE A 359 7.54 -5.97 3.63
CA ILE A 359 6.69 -7.13 3.28
C ILE A 359 5.97 -7.64 4.54
N PRO A 360 4.63 -7.58 4.59
CA PRO A 360 3.86 -8.16 5.69
C PRO A 360 4.14 -9.66 5.87
N GLN A 361 4.13 -10.14 7.11
CA GLN A 361 4.42 -11.55 7.44
C GLN A 361 3.58 -12.58 6.66
N VAL A 362 2.29 -12.30 6.46
CA VAL A 362 1.39 -13.17 5.68
C VAL A 362 1.85 -13.27 4.23
N GLU A 363 2.32 -12.16 3.65
CA GLU A 363 2.83 -12.14 2.28
C GLU A 363 4.17 -12.85 2.18
N ARG A 364 5.06 -12.68 3.16
CA ARG A 364 6.32 -13.44 3.25
C ARG A 364 6.07 -14.94 3.21
N HIS A 365 5.05 -15.42 3.93
CA HIS A 365 4.63 -16.82 3.89
C HIS A 365 4.13 -17.25 2.49
N ASN A 366 3.29 -16.44 1.84
CA ASN A 366 2.80 -16.72 0.48
C ASN A 366 3.91 -16.77 -0.57
N LEU A 367 5.00 -16.02 -0.33
CA LEU A 367 6.20 -15.98 -1.15
C LEU A 367 7.22 -17.08 -0.77
N GLY A 368 6.95 -17.88 0.26
CA GLY A 368 7.88 -18.91 0.74
C GLY A 368 9.15 -18.35 1.40
N GLN A 369 9.14 -17.08 1.79
CA GLN A 369 10.27 -16.38 2.40
C GLN A 369 10.15 -16.45 3.92
N TYR A 370 10.85 -17.40 4.54
CA TYR A 370 10.89 -17.54 6.00
C TYR A 370 12.05 -16.72 6.56
N PHE A 371 11.72 -15.69 7.35
CA PHE A 371 12.72 -14.93 8.10
C PHE A 371 12.88 -15.55 9.48
N THR A 372 14.12 -15.78 9.89
CA THR A 372 14.44 -16.26 11.24
C THR A 372 14.19 -15.14 12.23
N ASN A 373 13.48 -15.44 13.34
CA ASN A 373 13.27 -14.47 14.41
C ASN A 373 14.62 -13.99 14.97
N PRO A 374 14.89 -12.66 15.03
CA PRO A 374 16.12 -12.11 15.59
C PRO A 374 16.49 -12.66 16.98
N ASP A 375 15.52 -12.91 17.86
CA ASP A 375 15.77 -13.43 19.21
C ASP A 375 16.38 -14.84 19.17
N ILE A 376 15.94 -15.67 18.22
CA ILE A 376 16.50 -17.02 18.01
C ILE A 376 17.89 -16.93 17.39
N VAL A 377 18.08 -16.00 16.44
CA VAL A 377 19.40 -15.72 15.85
C VAL A 377 20.40 -15.31 16.94
N ASP A 378 20.02 -14.41 17.84
CA ASP A 378 20.87 -13.98 18.94
C ASP A 378 21.26 -15.11 19.88
N LEU A 379 20.30 -15.98 20.20
CA LEU A 379 20.56 -17.15 21.02
C LEU A 379 21.61 -18.05 20.36
N ILE A 380 21.45 -18.35 19.07
CA ILE A 380 22.41 -19.17 18.30
C ILE A 380 23.77 -18.48 18.26
N LEU A 381 23.82 -17.18 17.92
CA LEU A 381 25.06 -16.42 17.86
C LEU A 381 25.78 -16.39 19.21
N ARG A 382 25.05 -16.30 20.33
CA ARG A 382 25.66 -16.37 21.67
C ARG A 382 26.41 -17.69 21.90
N PHE A 383 25.94 -18.78 21.31
CA PHE A 383 26.61 -20.08 21.38
C PHE A 383 27.74 -20.23 20.37
N CYS A 384 27.65 -19.63 19.19
CA CYS A 384 28.59 -19.87 18.08
C CYS A 384 29.67 -18.81 17.92
N LEU A 385 29.33 -17.53 18.13
CA LEU A 385 30.23 -16.39 17.95
C LEU A 385 30.95 -16.10 19.28
N LYS A 386 32.24 -16.45 19.38
CA LYS A 386 33.03 -16.36 20.61
C LYS A 386 33.95 -15.16 20.64
N HIS A 387 34.48 -14.76 19.49
CA HIS A 387 35.41 -13.66 19.35
C HIS A 387 35.00 -12.67 18.25
N GLU A 388 35.41 -11.42 18.42
CA GLU A 388 35.10 -10.34 17.49
C GLU A 388 35.77 -10.53 16.12
N GLU A 389 36.78 -11.40 16.01
CA GLU A 389 37.49 -11.74 14.77
C GLU A 389 36.95 -12.98 14.06
N ASP A 390 36.04 -13.75 14.69
CA ASP A 390 35.46 -14.97 14.12
C ASP A 390 34.83 -14.71 12.74
N LYS A 391 35.07 -15.57 11.75
CA LYS A 391 34.44 -15.42 10.44
C LYS A 391 33.06 -16.07 10.46
N VAL A 392 32.05 -15.34 10.00
CA VAL A 392 30.67 -15.82 9.89
C VAL A 392 30.31 -15.96 8.42
N PHE A 393 29.87 -17.15 8.04
CA PHE A 393 29.34 -17.43 6.72
C PHE A 393 27.92 -17.97 6.84
N ASP A 394 26.97 -17.30 6.19
CA ASP A 394 25.59 -17.74 6.09
C ASP A 394 25.27 -18.13 4.63
N PRO A 395 25.21 -19.43 4.30
CA PRO A 395 25.05 -19.91 2.92
C PRO A 395 23.59 -19.87 2.40
N ALA A 396 22.64 -19.43 3.22
CA ALA A 396 21.24 -19.24 2.84
C ALA A 396 20.69 -18.01 3.58
N CYS A 397 21.35 -16.87 3.39
CA CYS A 397 21.29 -15.77 4.32
C CYS A 397 19.94 -15.05 4.39
N GLY A 398 19.03 -15.29 3.45
CA GLY A 398 17.82 -14.50 3.32
C GLY A 398 18.20 -13.01 3.30
N ALA A 399 17.45 -12.15 4.00
CA ALA A 399 17.81 -10.74 4.15
C ALA A 399 18.98 -10.48 5.12
N GLY A 400 19.81 -11.48 5.40
CA GLY A 400 21.04 -11.34 6.16
C GLY A 400 20.85 -11.17 7.66
N THR A 401 19.74 -11.60 8.26
CA THR A 401 19.48 -11.41 9.70
C THR A 401 20.63 -11.95 10.56
N PHE A 402 21.17 -13.14 10.27
CA PHE A 402 22.35 -13.67 10.98
C PHE A 402 23.56 -12.75 10.86
N LEU A 403 23.84 -12.23 9.66
CA LEU A 403 25.01 -11.38 9.40
C LEU A 403 24.87 -10.02 10.07
N VAL A 404 23.68 -9.40 10.02
CA VAL A 404 23.40 -8.13 10.69
C VAL A 404 23.51 -8.29 12.21
N ARG A 405 22.94 -9.35 12.78
CA ARG A 405 23.05 -9.61 14.23
C ARG A 405 24.49 -9.94 14.60
N ALA A 406 25.22 -10.75 13.82
CA ALA A 406 26.63 -11.03 14.05
C ALA A 406 27.48 -9.75 14.04
N TYR A 407 27.25 -8.86 13.08
CA TYR A 407 27.89 -7.54 13.02
C TYR A 407 27.68 -6.76 14.33
N GLN A 408 26.44 -6.71 14.82
CA GLN A 408 26.07 -6.02 16.07
C GLN A 408 26.76 -6.64 17.29
N HIS A 409 26.73 -7.97 17.43
CA HIS A 409 27.42 -8.68 18.52
C HIS A 409 28.93 -8.40 18.50
N LYS A 410 29.57 -8.48 17.33
CA LYS A 410 31.00 -8.13 17.18
C LYS A 410 31.32 -6.70 17.61
N LYS A 411 30.46 -5.74 17.23
CA LYS A 411 30.61 -4.33 17.62
C LYS A 411 30.42 -4.09 19.11
N LEU A 412 29.55 -4.87 19.75
CA LEU A 412 29.37 -4.85 21.21
C LEU A 412 30.56 -5.48 21.96
N MET A 413 31.15 -6.55 21.42
CA MET A 413 32.38 -7.16 21.94
C MET A 413 33.56 -6.20 21.84
N ASN A 414 33.71 -5.50 20.71
CA ASN A 414 34.81 -4.58 20.48
C ASN A 414 34.36 -3.34 19.68
N GLN A 415 34.13 -2.24 20.40
CA GLN A 415 33.68 -0.97 19.82
C GLN A 415 34.77 -0.25 18.99
N ARG A 416 36.03 -0.70 19.05
CA ARG A 416 37.15 -0.12 18.29
C ARG A 416 37.27 -0.69 16.88
N LEU A 417 36.60 -1.81 16.58
CA LEU A 417 36.59 -2.37 15.24
C LEU A 417 35.99 -1.36 14.26
N SER A 418 36.75 -1.03 13.22
CA SER A 418 36.21 -0.23 12.12
C SER A 418 35.10 -0.99 11.40
N HIS A 419 34.22 -0.25 10.74
CA HIS A 419 33.14 -0.84 9.95
C HIS A 419 33.68 -1.85 8.92
N GLN A 420 34.74 -1.50 8.21
CA GLN A 420 35.34 -2.35 7.18
C GLN A 420 35.95 -3.63 7.75
N GLN A 421 36.64 -3.55 8.89
CA GLN A 421 37.21 -4.74 9.54
C GLN A 421 36.14 -5.74 9.92
N ASN A 422 35.00 -5.27 10.43
CA ASN A 422 33.88 -6.13 10.79
C ASN A 422 33.24 -6.74 9.53
N LEU A 423 32.97 -5.93 8.49
CA LEU A 423 32.41 -6.43 7.22
C LEU A 423 33.28 -7.52 6.56
N ASN A 424 34.62 -7.40 6.62
CA ASN A 424 35.53 -8.40 6.05
C ASN A 424 35.41 -9.80 6.70
N THR A 425 34.74 -9.91 7.86
CA THR A 425 34.51 -11.18 8.57
C THR A 425 33.13 -11.79 8.31
N LEU A 426 32.26 -11.13 7.54
CA LEU A 426 30.87 -11.52 7.34
C LEU A 426 30.61 -11.83 5.86
N TRP A 427 30.12 -13.03 5.58
CA TRP A 427 29.86 -13.50 4.23
C TRP A 427 28.47 -14.12 4.14
N GLY A 428 27.72 -13.78 3.10
CA GLY A 428 26.37 -14.30 2.84
C GLY A 428 26.25 -14.85 1.43
N CYS A 429 25.40 -15.86 1.25
CA CYS A 429 24.95 -16.33 -0.05
C CYS A 429 23.47 -16.68 0.04
N ASP A 430 22.68 -16.33 -0.98
CA ASP A 430 21.30 -16.78 -1.12
C ASP A 430 20.97 -17.01 -2.60
N ILE A 431 20.03 -17.92 -2.84
CA ILE A 431 19.56 -18.26 -4.19
C ILE A 431 18.60 -17.19 -4.74
N ALA A 432 17.83 -16.57 -3.84
CA ALA A 432 16.88 -15.54 -4.22
C ALA A 432 17.61 -14.20 -4.29
N LYS A 433 17.56 -13.56 -5.46
CA LYS A 433 18.16 -12.22 -5.67
C LYS A 433 17.57 -11.14 -4.77
N PHE A 434 16.37 -11.38 -4.25
CA PHE A 434 15.64 -10.38 -3.50
C PHE A 434 16.11 -10.26 -2.04
N PRO A 435 16.23 -11.36 -1.26
CA PRO A 435 16.86 -11.32 0.06
C PRO A 435 18.38 -11.11 0.03
N ALA A 436 19.09 -11.63 -0.98
CA ALA A 436 20.55 -11.72 -1.06
C ALA A 436 21.29 -10.38 -0.99
#